data_AF-A0A929CWK7-F1
#
_entry.id   AF-A0A929CWK7-F1
#
_cell.length_a   1.000
_cell.length_b   1.000
_cell.length_c   1.000
_cell.angle_alpha   90.00
_cell.angle_beta   90.00
_cell.angle_gamma   90.00
#
_symmetry.space_group_name_H-M   'P 1'
#
loop_
_entity.id
_entity.type
_entity.pdbx_description
1 polymer ?
#
loop_
_entity_poly.entity_id
_entity_poly.type
_entity_poly.pdbx_seq_one_letter_code
_entity_poly.pdbx_strand_id
1 'polypeptide(L)' 'SVASLKRFKDDVKEVATGFECGLGIEGFSEFEAGDIIELYRREKQ' A
#
# COMPACT_ATOMS: atom_id res chain seq x y z
N SER A 1 -6.96 -6.58 2.31
CA SER A 1 -7.17 -5.68 1.14
C SER A 1 -6.36 -4.42 1.36
N VAL A 2 -5.96 -3.70 0.30
CA VAL A 2 -5.44 -2.33 0.48
C VAL A 2 -6.61 -1.44 0.90
N ALA A 3 -6.51 -0.82 2.08
CA ALA A 3 -7.52 0.09 2.60
C ALA A 3 -7.33 1.52 2.08
N SER A 4 -6.07 1.97 1.98
CA SER A 4 -5.75 3.28 1.43
C SER A 4 -4.35 3.30 0.83
N LEU A 5 -4.19 4.14 -0.19
CA LEU A 5 -2.90 4.47 -0.77
C LEU A 5 -2.83 5.98 -0.89
N LYS A 6 -1.85 6.59 -0.23
CA LYS A 6 -1.68 8.04 -0.21
C LYS A 6 -0.29 8.43 -0.65
N ARG A 7 -0.19 9.49 -1.43
CA ARG A 7 1.07 10.20 -1.67
C ARG A 7 1.01 11.53 -0.95
N PHE A 8 1.82 11.69 0.08
CA PHE A 8 1.73 12.80 1.02
C PHE A 8 0.33 12.88 1.67
N LYS A 9 -0.52 13.81 1.24
CA LYS A 9 -1.87 14.00 1.76
C LYS A 9 -2.96 13.56 0.80
N ASP A 10 -2.60 13.22 -0.43
CA ASP A 10 -3.54 12.95 -1.51
C ASP A 10 -3.79 11.45 -1.65
N ASP A 11 -5.06 11.07 -1.77
CA ASP A 11 -5.46 9.70 -2.11
C ASP A 11 -5.16 9.41 -3.59
N VAL A 12 -4.40 8.34 -3.83
CA VAL A 12 -3.96 7.96 -5.18
C VAL A 12 -4.34 6.51 -5.47
N LYS A 13 -4.55 6.21 -6.75
CA LYS A 13 -4.87 4.84 -7.20
C LYS A 13 -3.62 4.00 -7.45
N GLU A 14 -2.50 4.66 -7.74
CA GLU A 14 -1.23 4.04 -8.07
C GLU A 14 -0.08 4.95 -7.67
N VAL A 15 1.07 4.33 -7.39
CA VAL A 15 2.34 5.02 -7.15
C VAL A 15 3.41 4.35 -7.99
N ALA A 16 4.25 5.15 -8.62
CA ALA A 16 5.37 4.64 -9.41
C ALA A 16 6.44 4.04 -8.49
N THR A 17 7.18 3.06 -9.01
CA THR A 17 8.30 2.45 -8.30
C THR A 17 9.37 3.48 -7.91
N GLY A 18 9.93 3.31 -6.72
CA GLY A 18 10.95 4.22 -6.17
C GLY A 18 10.41 5.50 -5.53
N PHE A 19 9.08 5.69 -5.46
CA PHE A 19 8.46 6.79 -4.74
C PHE A 19 7.93 6.35 -3.38
N GLU A 20 8.04 7.25 -2.40
CA GLU A 20 7.43 7.06 -1.09
C GLU A 20 5.90 7.18 -1.18
N CYS A 21 5.22 6.31 -0.42
CA CYS A 21 3.77 6.32 -0.28
C CYS A 21 3.38 5.86 1.13
N GLY A 22 2.21 6.29 1.57
CA GLY A 22 1.53 5.73 2.73
C GLY A 22 0.59 4.62 2.29
N LEU A 23 0.71 3.44 2.91
CA LEU A 23 -0.14 2.28 2.67
C LEU A 23 -0.94 1.95 3.93
N GLY A 24 -2.26 1.84 3.79
CA GLY A 24 -3.14 1.28 4.82
C GLY A 24 -3.59 -0.12 4.40
N ILE A 25 -3.50 -1.09 5.32
CA ILE A 25 -4.02 -2.45 5.12
C ILE A 25 -5.27 -2.63 5.97
N GLU A 26 -6.33 -3.14 5.37
CA GLU A 26 -7.58 -3.40 6.07
C GLU A 26 -7.38 -4.47 7.16
N GLY A 27 -7.69 -4.12 8.41
CA GLY A 27 -7.59 -5.03 9.55
C GLY A 27 -6.17 -5.21 10.11
N PHE A 28 -5.19 -4.41 9.69
CA PHE A 28 -3.81 -4.48 10.18
C PHE A 28 -3.21 -3.09 10.41
N SER A 29 -2.59 -2.89 11.57
CA SER A 29 -2.00 -1.59 11.98
C SER A 29 -0.65 -1.70 12.69
N GLU A 30 -0.16 -2.90 12.95
CA GLU A 30 1.08 -3.15 13.71
C GLU A 30 2.27 -3.29 12.75
N PHE A 31 2.63 -2.19 12.08
CA PHE A 31 3.78 -2.13 11.19
C PHE A 31 5.05 -1.74 11.96
N GLU A 32 6.15 -2.43 11.69
CA GLU A 32 7.47 -2.10 12.22
C GLU A 32 8.46 -1.75 11.11
N ALA A 33 9.45 -0.92 11.46
CA ALA A 33 10.49 -0.54 10.52
C ALA A 33 11.34 -1.77 10.16
N GLY A 34 11.34 -2.15 8.88
CA GLY A 34 12.03 -3.35 8.39
C GLY A 34 11.08 -4.40 7.81
N ASP A 35 9.77 -4.25 8.02
CA ASP A 35 8.78 -5.13 7.41
C ASP A 35 8.79 -5.03 5.87
N ILE A 36 8.63 -6.17 5.21
CA ILE A 36 8.52 -6.28 3.76
C ILE A 36 7.07 -6.59 3.40
N ILE A 37 6.44 -5.70 2.63
CA ILE A 37 5.05 -5.83 2.20
C ILE A 37 5.02 -6.26 0.74
N GLU A 38 4.49 -7.46 0.47
CA GLU A 38 4.30 -7.98 -0.88
C GLU A 38 2.82 -7.95 -1.27
N LEU A 39 2.51 -7.25 -2.37
CA LEU A 39 1.14 -7.11 -2.89
C LEU A 39 0.95 -7.96 -4.14
N TYR A 40 -0.09 -8.78 -4.14
CA TYR A 40 -0.47 -9.61 -5.28
C TYR A 40 -1.78 -9.10 -5.89
N ARG A 41 -1.80 -8.92 -7.21
CA ARG A 41 -3.05 -8.73 -7.97
C ARG A 41 -3.51 -10.09 -8.46
N ARG A 42 -4.74 -10.49 -8.12
CA ARG A 42 -5.39 -11.61 -8.80
C ARG A 42 -5.98 -11.11 -10.10
N GLU A 43 -5.42 -11.53 -11.23
CA GLU A 43 -6.12 -11.41 -12.50
C GLU A 43 -7.27 -12.41 -12.49
N LYS A 44 -8.50 -11.94 -12.69
CA LYS A 44 -9.62 -12.84 -12.97
C LYS A 44 -9.37 -13.37 -14.39
N GLN A 45 -9.19 -14.69 -14.51
CA GLN A 45 -9.27 -15.39 -15.80
C GLN A 45 -10.66 -15.20 -16.41
#